data_AF-A0A291RBX4-F1
#
_entry.id   AF-A0A291RBX4-F1
#
_cell.length_a   1.000
_cell.length_b   1.000
_cell.length_c   1.000
_cell.angle_alpha   90.00
_cell.angle_beta   90.00
_cell.angle_gamma   90.00
#
_symmetry.space_group_name_H-M   'P 1'
#
loop_
_entity.id
_entity.type
_entity.pdbx_description
1 polymer ?
#
loop_
_entity_poly.entity_id
_entity_poly.type
_entity_poly.pdbx_seq_one_letter_code
_entity_poly.pdbx_strand_id
1 'polypeptide(L)'
;MGYKVSRSAIADIENRRRKYISTAELSVIAWALAVPPVRLLYPALPDGDAEVVPGVHKSASQAMTWFSGETVFTPPPLASTDFADADERRAESQKASDRLVALVDGQKPVELSRQRVNLRNRRRSMGEVLAYLQEELPEAAPTILREIETIQHYLKETERELRMLPDAVVSDEPADDLSGEKFSNPYVTLPKMTQQQGNSKQ
;
A
#
# COMPACT_ATOMS: atom_id res chain seq x y z
N MET A 1 2.44 -1.65 -19.25
CA MET A 1 3.63 -0.92 -19.75
C MET A 1 4.12 -1.58 -21.03
N GLY A 2 4.37 -0.83 -22.11
CA GLY A 2 4.87 -1.35 -23.40
C GLY A 2 6.39 -1.48 -23.48
N TYR A 3 7.06 -1.69 -22.34
CA TYR A 3 8.52 -1.67 -22.24
C TYR A 3 9.12 -3.03 -22.62
N LYS A 4 10.04 -3.04 -23.59
CA LYS A 4 10.76 -4.25 -24.04
C LYS A 4 12.22 -4.18 -23.57
N VAL A 5 12.65 -5.20 -22.83
CA VAL A 5 14.07 -5.39 -22.49
C VAL A 5 14.74 -6.17 -23.63
N SER A 6 15.79 -5.62 -24.24
CA SER A 6 16.51 -6.33 -25.31
C SER A 6 17.36 -7.48 -24.73
N ARG A 7 17.58 -8.53 -25.53
CA ARG A 7 18.49 -9.62 -25.14
C ARG A 7 19.91 -9.13 -24.85
N SER A 8 20.39 -8.11 -25.58
CA SER A 8 21.69 -7.48 -25.33
C SER A 8 21.73 -6.79 -23.97
N ALA A 9 20.67 -6.06 -23.60
CA ALA A 9 20.58 -5.42 -22.29
C ALA A 9 20.59 -6.44 -21.15
N ILE A 10 19.85 -7.55 -21.29
CA ILE A 10 19.88 -8.66 -20.33
C ILE A 10 21.31 -9.21 -20.20
N ALA A 11 21.96 -9.51 -21.33
CA ALA A 11 23.33 -10.01 -21.32
C ALA A 11 24.32 -9.02 -20.68
N ASP A 12 24.14 -7.72 -20.85
CA ASP A 12 24.99 -6.70 -20.22
C ASP A 12 24.79 -6.62 -18.71
N ILE A 13 23.56 -6.80 -18.22
CA ILE A 13 23.25 -6.88 -16.79
C ILE A 13 23.87 -8.16 -16.19
N GLU A 14 23.63 -9.32 -16.81
CA GLU A 14 24.10 -10.62 -16.34
C GLU A 14 25.63 -10.68 -16.26
N ASN A 15 26.31 -10.14 -17.28
CA ASN A 15 27.77 -10.10 -17.33
C ASN A 15 28.37 -8.91 -16.55
N ARG A 16 27.56 -8.17 -15.78
CA ARG A 16 27.97 -6.98 -15.00
C ARG A 16 28.67 -5.89 -15.83
N ARG A 17 28.49 -5.89 -17.15
CA ARG A 17 28.98 -4.81 -18.04
C ARG A 17 28.19 -3.53 -17.79
N ARG A 18 26.90 -3.66 -17.46
CA ARG A 18 26.05 -2.56 -17.01
C ARG A 18 25.81 -2.68 -15.51
N LYS A 19 26.20 -1.65 -14.75
CA LYS A 19 26.12 -1.63 -13.28
C LYS A 19 24.79 -1.13 -12.72
N TYR A 20 23.80 -0.86 -13.58
CA TYR A 20 22.50 -0.35 -13.20
C TYR A 20 21.37 -1.10 -13.92
N ILE A 21 20.20 -1.10 -13.29
CA ILE A 21 18.94 -1.61 -13.81
C ILE A 21 17.87 -0.55 -13.55
N SER A 22 17.05 -0.26 -14.55
CA SER A 22 15.90 0.63 -14.35
C SER A 22 14.76 -0.10 -13.63
N THR A 23 13.86 0.65 -12.99
CA THR A 23 12.67 0.10 -12.32
C THR A 23 11.73 -0.62 -13.30
N ALA A 24 11.66 -0.15 -14.56
CA ALA A 24 10.91 -0.81 -15.63
C ALA A 24 11.53 -2.17 -16.00
N GLU A 25 12.86 -2.24 -16.18
CA GLU A 25 13.56 -3.50 -16.45
C GLU A 25 13.41 -4.49 -15.30
N LEU A 26 13.56 -4.03 -14.05
CA LEU A 26 13.37 -4.85 -12.86
C LEU A 26 11.99 -5.50 -12.86
N SER A 27 10.93 -4.71 -13.13
CA SER A 27 9.55 -5.20 -13.13
C SER A 27 9.30 -6.20 -14.26
N VAL A 28 9.77 -5.92 -15.48
CA VAL A 28 9.60 -6.82 -16.63
C VAL A 28 10.38 -8.12 -16.45
N ILE A 29 11.60 -8.06 -15.93
CA ILE A 29 12.43 -9.25 -15.65
C ILE A 29 11.78 -10.09 -14.55
N ALA A 30 11.33 -9.48 -13.45
CA ALA A 30 10.64 -10.20 -12.37
C ALA A 30 9.37 -10.91 -12.87
N TRP A 31 8.58 -10.22 -13.70
CA TRP A 31 7.41 -10.80 -14.36
C TRP A 31 7.78 -12.01 -15.24
N ALA A 32 8.82 -11.88 -16.07
CA ALA A 32 9.30 -12.96 -16.93
C ALA A 32 9.80 -14.18 -16.12
N LEU A 33 10.35 -13.94 -14.92
CA LEU A 33 10.82 -14.97 -13.99
C LEU A 33 9.72 -15.51 -13.06
N ALA A 34 8.48 -15.00 -13.16
CA ALA A 34 7.36 -15.34 -12.27
C ALA A 34 7.69 -15.18 -10.77
N VAL A 35 8.45 -14.14 -10.42
CA VAL A 35 8.78 -13.80 -9.02
C VAL A 35 8.36 -12.36 -8.69
N PRO A 36 8.10 -12.04 -7.40
CA PRO A 36 7.90 -10.65 -6.99
C PRO A 36 9.14 -9.79 -7.30
N PRO A 37 8.99 -8.55 -7.81
CA PRO A 37 10.13 -7.68 -8.12
C PRO A 37 11.09 -7.46 -6.95
N VAL A 38 10.54 -7.35 -5.74
CA VAL A 38 11.34 -7.13 -4.52
C VAL A 38 12.26 -8.31 -4.19
N ARG A 39 11.95 -9.54 -4.66
CA ARG A 39 12.82 -10.71 -4.48
C ARG A 39 14.11 -10.61 -5.29
N LEU A 40 14.11 -9.87 -6.39
CA LEU A 40 15.33 -9.60 -7.17
C LEU A 40 16.22 -8.54 -6.50
N LEU A 41 15.62 -7.61 -5.73
CA LEU A 41 16.36 -6.60 -4.97
C LEU A 41 16.94 -7.18 -3.67
N TYR A 42 16.17 -8.01 -2.97
CA TYR A 42 16.54 -8.61 -1.69
C TYR A 42 16.48 -10.13 -1.78
N PRO A 43 17.51 -10.78 -2.36
CA PRO A 43 17.48 -12.23 -2.61
C PRO A 43 17.54 -13.07 -1.33
N ALA A 44 17.95 -12.48 -0.20
CA ALA A 44 18.13 -13.15 1.08
C ALA A 44 16.90 -13.06 2.01
N LEU A 45 15.71 -12.77 1.47
CA LEU A 45 14.45 -12.78 2.23
C LEU A 45 14.20 -14.15 2.92
N PRO A 46 13.60 -14.18 4.14
CA PRO A 46 13.17 -13.03 4.93
C PRO A 46 14.27 -12.42 5.82
N ASP A 47 15.23 -13.22 6.30
CA ASP A 47 16.07 -12.83 7.45
C ASP A 47 17.53 -12.52 7.11
N GLY A 48 17.95 -12.77 5.86
CA GLY A 48 19.31 -12.49 5.43
C GLY A 48 19.63 -11.00 5.41
N ASP A 49 20.92 -10.68 5.44
CA ASP A 49 21.40 -9.30 5.44
C ASP A 49 21.19 -8.62 4.08
N ALA A 50 20.79 -7.35 4.11
CA ALA A 50 20.55 -6.52 2.94
C ALA A 50 21.03 -5.08 3.19
N GLU A 51 21.87 -4.58 2.28
CA GLU A 51 22.27 -3.18 2.24
C GLU A 51 21.19 -2.36 1.53
N VAL A 52 20.44 -1.53 2.27
CA VAL A 52 19.30 -0.74 1.73
C VAL A 52 19.75 0.55 1.06
N VAL A 53 20.82 1.14 1.60
CA VAL A 53 21.58 2.26 1.06
C VAL A 53 23.04 2.08 1.49
N PRO A 54 24.03 2.73 0.84
CA PRO A 54 25.44 2.54 1.16
C PRO A 54 25.75 2.63 2.65
N GLY A 55 26.33 1.56 3.21
CA GLY A 55 26.70 1.45 4.62
C GLY A 55 25.56 1.20 5.60
N VAL A 56 24.32 1.06 5.14
CA VAL A 56 23.15 0.80 5.99
C VAL A 56 22.60 -0.59 5.72
N HIS A 57 22.87 -1.50 6.67
CA HIS A 57 22.44 -2.90 6.62
C HIS A 57 21.19 -3.13 7.48
N LYS A 58 20.27 -3.95 6.97
CA LYS A 58 19.03 -4.37 7.60
C LYS A 58 18.73 -5.82 7.25
N SER A 59 17.83 -6.47 7.98
CA SER A 59 17.30 -7.74 7.49
C SER A 59 16.54 -7.53 6.18
N ALA A 60 16.52 -8.51 5.29
CA ALA A 60 15.86 -8.42 4.00
C ALA A 60 14.36 -8.10 4.15
N SER A 61 13.70 -8.55 5.23
CA SER A 61 12.31 -8.17 5.55
C SER A 61 12.16 -6.69 5.92
N GLN A 62 13.10 -6.16 6.71
CA GLN A 62 13.13 -4.72 7.03
C GLN A 62 13.38 -3.89 5.76
N ALA A 63 14.32 -4.33 4.92
CA ALA A 63 14.61 -3.71 3.63
C ALA A 63 13.39 -3.70 2.69
N MET A 64 12.66 -4.81 2.62
CA MET A 64 11.42 -4.95 1.84
C MET A 64 10.33 -4.01 2.34
N THR A 65 10.04 -4.01 3.64
CA THR A 65 8.98 -3.16 4.21
C THR A 65 9.30 -1.69 4.00
N TRP A 66 10.55 -1.27 4.19
CA TRP A 66 10.99 0.09 3.90
C TRP A 66 10.85 0.46 2.42
N PHE A 67 11.33 -0.40 1.51
CA PHE A 67 11.22 -0.18 0.07
C PHE A 67 9.77 -0.02 -0.39
N SER A 68 8.85 -0.77 0.23
CA SER A 68 7.41 -0.70 -0.07
C SER A 68 6.67 0.44 0.64
N GLY A 69 7.36 1.28 1.41
CA GLY A 69 6.78 2.38 2.18
C GLY A 69 5.95 1.92 3.39
N GLU A 70 6.13 0.69 3.87
CA GLU A 70 5.45 0.18 5.07
C GLU A 70 6.14 0.62 6.36
N THR A 71 7.45 0.87 6.30
CA THR A 71 8.25 1.34 7.44
C THR A 71 9.14 2.50 7.01
N VAL A 72 9.54 3.32 7.97
CA VAL A 72 10.47 4.45 7.76
C VAL A 72 11.77 4.15 8.49
N PHE A 73 12.89 4.38 7.81
CA PHE A 73 14.19 4.48 8.46
C PHE A 73 14.59 5.94 8.55
N THR A 74 14.85 6.41 9.76
CA THR A 74 15.53 7.69 9.95
C THR A 74 17.00 7.49 9.60
N PRO A 75 17.55 8.22 8.63
CA PRO A 75 18.98 8.20 8.39
C PRO A 75 19.71 8.68 9.65
N PRO A 76 20.88 8.11 9.97
CA PRO A 76 21.65 8.57 11.11
C PRO A 76 21.93 10.08 10.96
N PRO A 77 22.01 10.82 12.08
CA PRO A 77 22.53 12.18 12.03
C PRO A 77 23.84 12.17 11.27
N LEU A 78 24.05 13.16 10.39
CA LEU A 78 25.39 13.39 9.87
C LEU A 78 26.25 13.62 11.11
N ALA A 79 27.32 12.84 11.30
CA ALA A 79 28.11 12.97 12.51
C ALA A 79 28.63 14.41 12.60
N SER A 80 28.02 15.22 13.47
CA SER A 80 28.57 16.51 13.84
C SER A 80 29.86 16.21 14.59
N THR A 81 30.95 16.78 14.08
CA THR A 81 32.25 16.77 14.75
C THR A 81 32.06 17.28 16.19
N ASP A 82 32.85 16.77 17.14
CA ASP A 82 32.77 17.00 18.59
C ASP A 82 32.88 18.47 19.08
N PHE A 83 32.78 19.45 18.17
CA PHE A 83 32.95 20.89 18.41
C PHE A 83 31.70 21.74 18.12
N ALA A 84 30.54 21.13 17.86
CA ALA A 84 29.32 21.88 17.57
C ALA A 84 28.82 22.68 18.80
N ASP A 85 28.63 23.99 18.63
CA ASP A 85 28.07 24.83 19.68
C ASP A 85 26.57 24.54 19.93
N ALA A 86 25.97 25.23 20.89
CA ALA A 86 24.58 24.97 21.26
C ALA A 86 23.58 25.34 20.15
N ASP A 87 23.91 26.30 19.29
CA ASP A 87 23.03 26.77 18.23
C ASP A 87 23.09 25.83 17.01
N GLU A 88 24.28 25.34 16.68
CA GLU A 88 24.47 24.32 15.65
C GLU A 88 23.69 23.02 15.99
N ARG A 89 23.76 22.58 17.25
CA ARG A 89 22.99 21.41 17.72
C ARG A 89 21.48 21.61 17.65
N ARG A 90 20.98 22.80 17.96
CA ARG A 90 19.55 23.13 17.81
C ARG A 90 19.12 23.10 16.35
N ALA A 91 19.92 23.69 15.45
CA ALA A 91 19.65 23.69 14.03
C ALA A 91 19.68 22.27 13.44
N GLU A 92 20.61 21.42 13.87
CA GLU A 92 20.69 20.02 13.45
C GLU A 92 19.48 19.21 13.95
N SER A 93 19.07 19.39 15.20
CA SER A 93 17.87 18.76 15.76
C SER A 93 16.60 19.18 15.02
N GLN A 94 16.47 20.46 14.65
CA GLN A 94 15.35 20.94 13.86
C GLN A 94 15.32 20.28 12.48
N LYS A 95 16.46 20.24 11.76
CA LYS A 95 16.57 19.57 10.46
C LYS A 95 16.23 18.08 10.53
N ALA A 96 16.66 17.40 11.60
CA ALA A 96 16.32 16.00 11.80
C ALA A 96 14.82 15.79 12.02
N SER A 97 14.18 16.70 12.77
CA SER A 97 12.74 16.70 13.00
C SER A 97 11.96 16.95 11.70
N ASP A 98 12.35 17.98 10.92
CA ASP A 98 11.72 18.30 9.64
C ASP A 98 11.82 17.12 8.65
N ARG A 99 12.97 16.43 8.64
CA ARG A 99 13.18 15.24 7.81
C ARG A 99 12.28 14.08 8.24
N LEU A 100 12.09 13.88 9.53
CA LEU A 100 11.19 12.85 10.04
C LEU A 100 9.74 13.13 9.64
N VAL A 101 9.29 14.38 9.76
CA VAL A 101 7.95 14.81 9.31
C VAL A 101 7.78 14.50 7.83
N ALA A 102 8.73 14.89 6.98
CA ALA A 102 8.67 14.62 5.54
C ALA A 102 8.62 13.11 5.20
N LEU A 103 9.33 12.27 5.97
CA LEU A 103 9.29 10.81 5.78
C LEU A 103 7.93 10.22 6.18
N VAL A 104 7.35 10.66 7.29
CA VAL A 104 6.04 10.22 7.77
C VAL A 104 4.94 10.67 6.80
N ASP A 105 5.01 11.92 6.32
CA ASP A 105 4.08 12.45 5.32
C ASP A 105 4.13 11.64 4.02
N GLY A 106 5.34 11.27 3.58
CA GLY A 106 5.54 10.40 2.41
C GLY A 106 5.04 8.96 2.60
N GLN A 107 4.97 8.47 3.84
CA GLN A 107 4.46 7.13 4.18
C GLN A 107 2.92 7.08 4.18
N LYS A 108 2.27 8.17 4.59
CA LYS A 108 0.81 8.24 4.81
C LYS A 108 -0.03 7.77 3.60
N PRO A 109 0.27 8.12 2.33
CA PRO A 109 -0.47 7.61 1.18
C PRO A 109 -0.43 6.08 1.06
N VAL A 110 0.73 5.46 1.36
CA VAL A 110 0.93 4.01 1.28
C VAL A 110 0.14 3.30 2.39
N GLU A 111 0.25 3.81 3.62
CA GLU A 111 -0.48 3.30 4.78
C GLU A 111 -2.00 3.29 4.52
N LEU A 112 -2.55 4.46 4.17
CA LEU A 112 -3.98 4.60 3.93
C LEU A 112 -4.44 3.77 2.72
N SER A 113 -3.62 3.65 1.67
CA SER A 113 -3.94 2.80 0.51
C SER A 113 -4.08 1.33 0.91
N ARG A 114 -3.20 0.84 1.78
CA ARG A 114 -3.25 -0.54 2.30
C ARG A 114 -4.45 -0.75 3.22
N GLN A 115 -4.69 0.18 4.13
CA GLN A 115 -5.87 0.17 4.99
C GLN A 115 -7.16 0.13 4.16
N ARG A 116 -7.25 0.95 3.11
CA ARG A 116 -8.37 0.96 2.17
C ARG A 116 -8.57 -0.40 1.49
N VAL A 117 -7.52 -1.02 0.97
CA VAL A 117 -7.58 -2.34 0.34
C VAL A 117 -8.01 -3.41 1.35
N ASN A 118 -7.44 -3.40 2.56
CA ASN A 118 -7.80 -4.34 3.62
C ASN A 118 -9.28 -4.22 4.01
N LEU A 119 -9.77 -3.00 4.24
CA LEU A 119 -11.18 -2.73 4.56
C LEU A 119 -12.12 -3.16 3.42
N ARG A 120 -11.75 -2.90 2.16
CA ARG A 120 -12.52 -3.35 0.98
C ARG A 120 -12.61 -4.87 0.92
N ASN A 121 -11.49 -5.57 1.09
CA ASN A 121 -11.44 -7.03 1.10
C ASN A 121 -12.27 -7.59 2.27
N ARG A 122 -12.11 -7.03 3.47
CA ARG A 122 -12.88 -7.44 4.65
C ARG A 122 -14.38 -7.26 4.45
N ARG A 123 -14.81 -6.11 3.91
CA ARG A 123 -16.21 -5.85 3.57
C ARG A 123 -16.75 -6.88 2.58
N ARG A 124 -15.98 -7.21 1.53
CA ARG A 124 -16.36 -8.22 0.52
C ARG A 124 -16.57 -9.58 1.19
N SER A 125 -15.59 -10.06 1.96
CA SER A 125 -15.69 -11.34 2.67
C SER A 125 -16.85 -11.37 3.67
N MET A 126 -17.14 -10.27 4.36
CA MET A 126 -18.28 -10.22 5.29
C MET A 126 -19.63 -10.18 4.57
N GLY A 127 -19.71 -9.57 3.39
CA GLY A 127 -20.90 -9.62 2.54
C GLY A 127 -21.20 -11.04 2.07
N GLU A 128 -20.17 -11.82 1.72
CA GLU A 128 -20.30 -13.24 1.38
C GLU A 128 -20.82 -14.06 2.57
N VAL A 129 -20.26 -13.85 3.76
CA VAL A 129 -20.72 -14.50 5.00
C VAL A 129 -22.16 -14.11 5.34
N LEU A 130 -22.54 -12.83 5.15
CA LEU A 130 -23.90 -12.37 5.39
C LEU A 130 -24.91 -13.08 4.48
N ALA A 131 -24.60 -13.20 3.19
CA ALA A 131 -25.48 -13.87 2.23
C ALA A 131 -25.74 -15.33 2.66
N TYR A 132 -24.68 -16.04 3.06
CA TYR A 132 -24.80 -17.40 3.59
C TYR A 132 -25.64 -17.47 4.87
N LEU A 133 -25.40 -16.57 5.84
CA LEU A 133 -26.13 -16.59 7.11
C LEU A 133 -27.59 -16.17 6.99
N GLN A 134 -27.93 -15.32 6.02
CA GLN A 134 -29.32 -14.92 5.79
C GLN A 134 -30.21 -16.12 5.40
N GLU A 135 -29.63 -17.13 4.74
CA GLU A 135 -30.33 -18.34 4.34
C GLU A 135 -30.38 -19.39 5.46
N GLU A 136 -29.28 -19.57 6.18
CA GLU A 136 -29.13 -20.68 7.15
C GLU A 136 -29.45 -20.29 8.62
N LEU A 137 -29.10 -19.07 9.05
CA LEU A 137 -29.16 -18.61 10.45
C LEU A 137 -29.50 -17.10 10.53
N PRO A 138 -30.75 -16.71 10.20
CA PRO A 138 -31.14 -15.31 10.04
C PRO A 138 -30.99 -14.48 11.32
N GLU A 139 -31.03 -15.09 12.49
CA GLU A 139 -30.80 -14.43 13.79
C GLU A 139 -29.37 -13.92 13.97
N ALA A 140 -28.39 -14.50 13.26
CA ALA A 140 -26.99 -14.06 13.28
C ALA A 140 -26.69 -12.92 12.30
N ALA A 141 -27.53 -12.74 11.27
CA ALA A 141 -27.34 -11.73 10.21
C ALA A 141 -27.22 -10.27 10.72
N PRO A 142 -28.00 -9.81 11.72
CA PRO A 142 -27.87 -8.44 12.24
C PRO A 142 -26.49 -8.13 12.82
N THR A 143 -25.81 -9.11 13.41
CA THR A 143 -24.45 -8.92 13.96
C THR A 143 -23.45 -8.65 12.84
N ILE A 144 -23.53 -9.42 11.74
CA ILE A 144 -22.67 -9.24 10.58
C ILE A 144 -22.96 -7.92 9.87
N LEU A 145 -24.22 -7.52 9.77
CA LEU A 145 -24.62 -6.22 9.21
C LEU A 145 -23.96 -5.05 9.96
N ARG A 146 -23.99 -5.04 11.30
CA ARG A 146 -23.35 -3.98 12.10
C ARG A 146 -21.84 -3.89 11.87
N GLU A 147 -21.18 -5.03 11.72
CA GLU A 147 -19.75 -5.05 11.44
C GLU A 147 -19.45 -4.55 10.00
N ILE A 148 -20.29 -4.90 9.02
CA ILE A 148 -20.20 -4.34 7.66
C ILE A 148 -20.37 -2.81 7.69
N GLU A 149 -21.34 -2.29 8.44
CA GLU A 149 -21.55 -0.85 8.61
C GLU A 149 -20.33 -0.17 9.24
N THR A 150 -19.73 -0.81 10.24
CA THR A 150 -18.51 -0.34 10.90
C THR A 150 -17.33 -0.29 9.92
N ILE A 151 -17.12 -1.34 9.12
CA ILE A 151 -16.09 -1.37 8.07
C ILE A 151 -16.35 -0.28 7.02
N GLN A 152 -17.61 -0.08 6.62
CA GLN A 152 -17.97 0.97 5.67
C GLN A 152 -17.68 2.37 6.21
N HIS A 153 -17.93 2.60 7.50
CA HIS A 153 -17.58 3.86 8.16
C HIS A 153 -16.08 4.12 8.09
N TYR A 154 -15.25 3.14 8.50
CA TYR A 154 -13.80 3.27 8.43
C TYR A 154 -13.29 3.45 7.00
N LEU A 155 -13.87 2.72 6.03
CA LEU A 155 -13.49 2.85 4.62
C LEU A 155 -13.74 4.26 4.10
N LYS A 156 -14.90 4.86 4.43
CA LYS A 156 -15.23 6.24 4.05
C LYS A 156 -14.25 7.23 4.66
N GLU A 157 -13.86 7.06 5.93
CA GLU A 157 -12.90 7.94 6.57
C GLU A 157 -11.51 7.80 5.95
N THR A 158 -11.03 6.58 5.70
CA THR A 158 -9.76 6.34 5.00
C THR A 158 -9.76 6.96 3.60
N GLU A 159 -10.84 6.82 2.84
CA GLU A 159 -10.96 7.43 1.51
C GLU A 159 -11.02 8.97 1.58
N ARG A 160 -11.65 9.52 2.61
CA ARG A 160 -11.65 10.96 2.87
C ARG A 160 -10.24 11.46 3.18
N GLU A 161 -9.52 10.81 4.09
CA GLU A 161 -8.12 11.15 4.39
C GLU A 161 -7.24 11.09 3.14
N LEU A 162 -7.36 10.03 2.34
CA LEU A 162 -6.62 9.90 1.08
C LEU A 162 -6.89 11.08 0.13
N ARG A 163 -8.14 11.52 -0.02
CA ARG A 163 -8.49 12.65 -0.90
C ARG A 163 -7.97 14.01 -0.40
N MET A 164 -7.66 14.11 0.90
CA MET A 164 -7.11 15.33 1.50
C MET A 164 -5.58 15.43 1.32
N LEU A 165 -4.91 14.35 0.90
CA LEU A 165 -3.47 14.36 0.66
C LEU A 165 -3.15 15.01 -0.70
N PRO A 166 -2.19 15.95 -0.77
CA PRO A 166 -1.96 16.81 -1.94
C PRO A 166 -1.57 16.04 -3.21
N ASP A 167 -0.84 14.92 -3.08
CA ASP A 167 -0.33 14.13 -4.21
C ASP A 167 -1.08 12.81 -4.43
N ALA A 168 -2.17 12.58 -3.69
CA ALA A 168 -2.89 11.32 -3.75
C ALA A 168 -3.89 11.29 -4.91
N VAL A 169 -3.70 10.35 -5.83
CA VAL A 169 -4.69 10.04 -6.87
C VAL A 169 -5.67 9.00 -6.32
N VAL A 170 -6.90 9.43 -6.06
CA VAL A 170 -7.97 8.58 -5.53
C VAL A 170 -9.06 8.42 -6.59
N SER A 171 -9.14 7.22 -7.18
CA SER A 171 -10.28 6.86 -8.03
C SER A 171 -11.45 6.35 -7.18
N ASP A 172 -12.66 6.75 -7.56
CA ASP A 172 -13.92 6.23 -7.03
C ASP A 172 -14.26 4.85 -7.62
N GLU A 173 -13.68 4.50 -8.78
CA GLU A 173 -13.93 3.23 -9.44
C GLU A 173 -13.07 2.10 -8.83
N PRO A 174 -13.67 0.94 -8.51
CA PRO A 174 -12.89 -0.23 -8.14
C PRO A 174 -12.07 -0.68 -9.36
N ALA A 175 -10.74 -0.65 -9.24
CA ALA A 175 -9.82 -1.11 -10.28
C ALA A 175 -10.03 -2.58 -10.71
N ASP A 176 -10.82 -3.34 -9.94
CA ASP A 176 -11.23 -4.72 -10.23
C ASP A 176 -12.22 -4.81 -11.43
N ASP A 177 -12.77 -3.71 -11.93
CA ASP A 177 -13.74 -3.73 -13.07
C ASP A 177 -13.07 -3.56 -14.45
N LEU A 178 -11.73 -3.55 -14.51
CA LEU A 178 -10.96 -3.43 -15.76
C LEU A 178 -10.61 -4.77 -16.43
N SER A 179 -11.16 -5.89 -15.95
CA SER A 179 -11.23 -7.13 -16.72
C SER A 179 -12.64 -7.32 -17.26
N GLY A 180 -12.84 -7.01 -18.55
CA GLY A 180 -14.03 -7.40 -19.32
C GLY A 180 -14.21 -8.90 -19.51
N GLU A 181 -13.67 -9.75 -18.62
CA GLU A 181 -14.07 -11.14 -18.48
C GLU A 181 -15.09 -11.24 -17.37
N LYS A 182 -16.34 -11.41 -17.79
CA LYS A 182 -17.49 -11.69 -16.96
C LYS A 182 -17.22 -12.89 -16.04
N PHE A 183 -16.76 -12.66 -14.82
CA PHE A 183 -17.23 -13.46 -13.70
C PHE A 183 -18.62 -12.94 -13.34
N SER A 184 -19.59 -13.42 -14.11
CA SER A 184 -21.00 -13.27 -13.80
C SER A 184 -21.27 -13.97 -12.47
N ASN A 185 -21.16 -13.26 -11.34
CA ASN A 185 -21.76 -13.68 -10.10
C ASN A 185 -23.11 -12.95 -9.95
N PRO A 186 -24.24 -13.61 -10.25
CA PRO A 186 -25.56 -12.97 -10.29
C PRO A 186 -26.13 -12.58 -8.91
N TYR A 187 -25.39 -12.76 -7.80
CA TYR A 187 -25.93 -12.60 -6.45
C TYR A 187 -25.59 -11.27 -5.74
N VAL A 188 -24.88 -10.33 -6.37
CA VAL A 188 -24.58 -9.05 -5.72
C VAL A 188 -25.39 -7.92 -6.34
N THR A 189 -26.66 -7.86 -5.97
CA THR A 189 -27.42 -6.59 -5.99
C THR A 189 -27.81 -6.29 -4.55
N LEU A 190 -27.04 -5.45 -3.87
CA LEU A 190 -27.47 -4.90 -2.58
C LEU A 190 -28.78 -4.11 -2.81
N PRO A 191 -29.82 -4.31 -1.98
CA PRO A 191 -31.07 -3.58 -2.15
C PRO A 191 -30.81 -2.07 -1.96
N LYS A 192 -31.30 -1.27 -2.91
CA LYS A 192 -31.36 0.20 -2.76
C LYS A 192 -32.27 0.49 -1.57
N MET A 193 -31.73 1.06 -0.50
CA MET A 193 -32.54 1.61 0.58
C MET A 193 -33.34 2.80 0.05
N THR A 194 -34.63 2.58 -0.18
CA THR A 194 -35.63 3.61 -0.52
C THR A 194 -35.73 4.58 0.65
N GLN A 195 -35.43 5.86 0.43
CA GLN A 195 -35.80 6.93 1.36
C GLN A 195 -37.33 7.04 1.37
N GLN A 196 -37.97 6.60 2.45
CA GLN A 196 -39.36 6.96 2.69
C GLN A 196 -39.43 8.43 3.15
N GLN A 197 -39.89 9.28 2.24
CA GLN A 197 -40.41 10.61 2.58
C GLN A 197 -41.71 10.43 3.36
N GLY A 198 -41.66 10.72 4.66
CA GLY A 198 -42.86 10.90 5.48
C GLY A 198 -43.53 12.22 5.13
N ASN A 199 -44.58 12.16 4.31
CA ASN A 199 -45.48 13.27 4.08
C ASN A 199 -46.78 12.97 4.85
N SER A 200 -46.92 13.50 6.06
CA SER A 200 -48.18 13.46 6.79
C SER A 200 -48.81 14.84 6.78
N LYS A 201 -49.83 14.99 5.92
CA LYS A 201 -50.89 15.99 6.10
C LYS A 201 -51.92 15.39 7.06
N GLN A 202 -52.14 16.03 8.20
CA GLN A 202 -53.47 16.28 8.78
C GLN A 202 -53.42 17.61 9.53
#